data_AF-A0A061BID7-F1
#
_entry.id   AF-A0A061BID7-F1
#
_cell.length_a   1.000
_cell.length_b   1.000
_cell.length_c   1.000
_cell.angle_alpha   90.00
_cell.angle_beta   90.00
_cell.angle_gamma   90.00
#
_symmetry.space_group_name_H-M   'P 1'
#
loop_
_entity.id
_entity.type
_entity.pdbx_description
1 polymer ?
#
loop_
_entity_poly.entity_id
_entity_poly.type
_entity_poly.pdbx_seq_one_letter_code
_entity_poly.pdbx_strand_id
1 'polypeptide(L)'
;MQANRLHLAYDIHRDIDDQLLDLFPHGGQVIARLVSETKYQEERLAASSSDTISEAPAKLPARPPFKLFYAAAEKDGACFRLIASNRKDMPVIVRYDQHRIPTVFALEGIAPDDPLRLVLFGAKNPPPSTPVLPALVAPVSMNLLIWAMSDRLRRSPPSHANLRHEASILAQFVDLLLEFWFINDKTPAADVAELVGRARVLVQEHGGPEWAQQLSRLATVDYSDIIKAVALPDNALRSQDPPPTPEERVLMLEAAAAATYSDDEDADLPPLDFPEPNLPSQLGSVPSHPLTTAAL
;
A
#
# COMPACT_ATOMS: atom_id res chain seq x y z
N MET A 1 -24.92 23.66 3.40
CA MET A 1 -24.53 22.61 2.43
C MET A 1 -23.28 21.96 2.97
N GLN A 2 -23.40 20.69 3.35
CA GLN A 2 -22.33 19.82 3.82
C GLN A 2 -21.74 19.14 2.58
N ALA A 3 -20.55 19.55 2.15
CA ALA A 3 -19.81 18.85 1.11
C ALA A 3 -18.31 18.97 1.38
N ASN A 4 -17.67 17.79 1.33
CA ASN A 4 -16.23 17.54 1.26
C ASN A 4 -15.47 17.63 2.60
N ARG A 5 -15.30 16.46 3.23
CA ARG A 5 -14.38 16.16 4.35
C ARG A 5 -12.90 16.18 3.96
N LEU A 6 -12.62 16.97 2.96
CA LEU A 6 -11.42 16.97 2.16
C LEU A 6 -11.60 18.27 1.37
N HIS A 7 -11.10 19.40 1.89
CA HIS A 7 -10.75 20.50 1.00
C HIS A 7 -9.55 20.01 0.18
N LEU A 8 -9.81 19.04 -0.68
CA LEU A 8 -8.92 18.67 -1.75
C LEU A 8 -8.75 19.98 -2.51
N ALA A 9 -7.50 20.40 -2.66
CA ALA A 9 -7.17 21.46 -3.60
C ALA A 9 -7.93 21.15 -4.90
N TYR A 10 -8.49 22.16 -5.56
CA TYR A 10 -9.29 22.03 -6.78
C TYR A 10 -8.68 21.03 -7.78
N ASP A 11 -7.35 21.00 -7.86
CA ASP A 11 -6.58 20.09 -8.71
C ASP A 11 -6.75 18.61 -8.36
N ILE A 12 -6.85 18.23 -7.07
CA ILE A 12 -7.03 16.83 -6.68
C ILE A 12 -8.47 16.36 -6.94
N HIS A 13 -9.46 17.24 -6.75
CA HIS A 13 -10.84 16.91 -7.14
C HIS A 13 -10.93 16.66 -8.65
N ARG A 14 -10.34 17.56 -9.45
CA ARG A 14 -10.24 17.39 -10.89
C ARG A 14 -9.51 16.09 -11.25
N ASP A 15 -8.39 15.79 -10.61
CA ASP A 15 -7.64 14.56 -10.87
C ASP A 15 -8.46 13.29 -10.56
N ILE A 16 -9.34 13.30 -9.56
CA ILE A 16 -10.25 12.18 -9.28
C ILE A 16 -11.32 12.08 -10.38
N ASP A 17 -11.97 13.20 -10.72
CA ASP A 17 -13.04 13.24 -11.73
C ASP A 17 -12.53 12.82 -13.12
N ASP A 18 -11.31 13.21 -13.46
CA ASP A 18 -10.62 12.87 -14.70
C ASP A 18 -9.96 11.47 -14.68
N GLN A 19 -10.13 10.71 -13.59
CA GLN A 19 -9.54 9.38 -13.39
C GLN A 19 -8.00 9.37 -13.54
N LEU A 20 -7.36 10.44 -13.08
CA LEU A 20 -5.91 10.60 -13.04
C LEU A 20 -5.31 10.09 -11.72
N LEU A 21 -6.15 9.68 -10.77
CA LEU A 21 -5.78 8.96 -9.56
C LEU A 21 -6.40 7.58 -9.55
N ASP A 22 -5.63 6.60 -9.10
CA ASP A 22 -6.11 5.26 -8.83
C ASP A 22 -6.15 5.00 -7.33
N LEU A 23 -7.10 4.17 -6.94
CA LEU A 23 -7.24 3.67 -5.59
C LEU A 23 -6.40 2.39 -5.48
N PHE A 24 -5.76 2.13 -4.35
CA PHE A 24 -5.08 0.87 -4.04
C PHE A 24 -5.50 0.39 -2.63
N PRO A 25 -5.85 -0.89 -2.43
CA PRO A 25 -6.23 -1.40 -1.12
C PRO A 25 -5.04 -1.37 -0.15
N HIS A 26 -5.30 -1.19 1.14
CA HIS A 26 -4.26 -1.24 2.16
C HIS A 26 -3.62 -2.64 2.24
N GLY A 27 -2.32 -2.73 1.97
CA GLY A 27 -1.58 -4.00 1.92
C GLY A 27 -1.74 -4.84 3.19
N GLY A 28 -1.63 -4.23 4.37
CA GLY A 28 -1.81 -4.95 5.64
C GLY A 28 -3.22 -5.56 5.80
N GLN A 29 -4.26 -4.88 5.28
CA GLN A 29 -5.63 -5.43 5.31
C GLN A 29 -5.81 -6.60 4.34
N VAL A 30 -5.09 -6.59 3.21
CA VAL A 30 -5.08 -7.70 2.24
C VAL A 30 -4.30 -8.89 2.81
N ILE A 31 -3.11 -8.65 3.37
CA ILE A 31 -2.26 -9.68 3.95
C ILE A 31 -2.95 -10.36 5.13
N ALA A 32 -3.54 -9.60 6.06
CA ALA A 32 -4.27 -10.17 7.21
C ALA A 32 -5.40 -11.12 6.79
N ARG A 33 -6.12 -10.78 5.72
CA ARG A 33 -7.17 -11.64 5.13
C ARG A 33 -6.58 -12.89 4.50
N LEU A 34 -5.48 -12.76 3.75
CA LEU A 34 -4.80 -13.90 3.15
C LEU A 34 -4.24 -14.85 4.21
N VAL A 35 -3.63 -14.34 5.26
CA VAL A 35 -3.10 -15.13 6.39
C VAL A 35 -4.24 -15.84 7.12
N SER A 36 -5.38 -15.16 7.33
CA SER A 36 -6.57 -15.77 7.93
C SER A 36 -7.16 -16.89 7.05
N GLU A 37 -7.26 -16.68 5.74
CA GLU A 37 -7.70 -17.73 4.80
C GLU A 37 -6.73 -18.91 4.79
N THR A 38 -5.42 -18.64 4.79
CA THR A 38 -4.37 -19.66 4.86
C THR A 38 -4.53 -20.52 6.12
N LYS A 39 -4.68 -19.88 7.29
CA LYS A 39 -4.89 -20.58 8.57
C LYS A 39 -6.12 -21.47 8.52
N TYR A 40 -7.24 -20.95 8.01
CA TYR A 40 -8.49 -21.71 7.93
C TYR A 40 -8.36 -22.94 7.03
N GLN A 41 -7.72 -22.81 5.87
CA GLN A 41 -7.54 -23.96 4.98
C GLN A 41 -6.56 -24.99 5.55
N GLU A 42 -5.54 -24.58 6.31
CA GLU A 42 -4.66 -25.51 7.03
C GLU A 42 -5.42 -26.31 8.09
N GLU A 43 -6.23 -25.64 8.90
CA GLU A 43 -7.09 -26.28 9.91
C GLU A 43 -8.09 -27.24 9.26
N ARG A 44 -8.67 -26.85 8.12
CA ARG A 44 -9.58 -27.70 7.33
C ARG A 44 -8.89 -28.93 6.74
N LEU A 45 -7.68 -28.78 6.20
CA LEU A 45 -6.90 -29.91 5.68
C LEU A 45 -6.49 -30.87 6.80
N ALA A 46 -6.07 -30.35 7.95
CA ALA A 46 -5.72 -31.16 9.13
C ALA A 46 -6.93 -31.90 9.72
N ALA A 47 -8.10 -31.26 9.77
CA ALA A 47 -9.33 -31.90 10.20
C ALA A 47 -9.79 -33.01 9.22
N SER A 48 -9.48 -32.86 7.93
CA SER A 48 -9.83 -33.84 6.89
C SER A 48 -8.89 -35.06 6.85
N SER A 49 -7.69 -34.97 7.44
CA SER A 49 -6.73 -36.08 7.52
C SER A 49 -6.79 -36.85 8.84
N SER A 50 -7.51 -36.34 9.84
CA SER A 50 -7.75 -37.02 11.11
C SER A 50 -8.89 -38.04 10.97
N ASP A 51 -8.59 -39.22 10.43
CA ASP A 51 -9.49 -40.38 10.36
C ASP A 51 -9.78 -40.98 11.76
N THR A 52 -10.29 -40.19 12.69
CA THR A 52 -10.86 -40.74 13.92
C THR A 52 -12.27 -41.25 13.62
N ILE A 53 -12.37 -42.57 13.58
CA ILE A 53 -13.58 -43.38 13.44
C ILE A 53 -14.47 -43.18 14.69
N SER A 54 -15.11 -42.02 14.79
CA SER A 54 -16.18 -41.78 15.76
C SER A 54 -17.05 -40.66 15.22
N GLU A 55 -18.29 -41.01 14.88
CA GLU A 55 -19.40 -40.10 14.53
C GLU A 55 -18.98 -38.88 13.68
N ALA A 56 -18.73 -39.12 12.38
CA ALA A 56 -18.58 -38.11 11.32
C ALA A 56 -17.93 -36.78 11.80
N PRO A 57 -16.58 -36.65 11.80
CA PRO A 57 -15.98 -35.35 12.09
C PRO A 57 -16.61 -34.33 11.15
N ALA A 58 -17.27 -33.32 11.73
CA ALA A 58 -18.02 -32.33 10.98
C ALA A 58 -17.04 -31.64 10.03
N LYS A 59 -17.06 -32.06 8.75
CA LYS A 59 -16.16 -31.55 7.71
C LYS A 59 -16.29 -30.03 7.70
N LEU A 60 -15.19 -29.35 7.98
CA LEU A 60 -15.18 -27.89 7.97
C LEU A 60 -15.58 -27.40 6.56
N PRO A 61 -16.48 -26.41 6.45
CA PRO A 61 -16.96 -25.92 5.16
C PRO A 61 -15.81 -25.35 4.33
N ALA A 62 -15.90 -25.43 3.00
CA ALA A 62 -14.87 -24.88 2.12
C ALA A 62 -14.54 -23.40 2.38
N ARG A 63 -15.56 -22.60 2.70
CA ARG A 63 -15.42 -21.18 3.02
C ARG A 63 -15.50 -20.95 4.53
N PRO A 64 -14.62 -20.12 5.11
CA PRO A 64 -14.70 -19.80 6.52
C PRO A 64 -16.03 -19.10 6.84
N PRO A 65 -16.69 -19.45 7.96
CA PRO A 65 -17.86 -18.71 8.41
C PRO A 65 -17.56 -17.22 8.57
N PHE A 66 -18.48 -16.34 8.18
CA PHE A 66 -18.29 -14.88 8.26
C PHE A 66 -17.89 -14.40 9.67
N LYS A 67 -18.46 -15.03 10.71
CA LYS A 67 -18.17 -14.70 12.11
C LYS A 67 -16.78 -15.11 12.59
N LEU A 68 -16.05 -15.93 11.84
CA LEU A 68 -14.75 -16.45 12.25
C LEU A 68 -13.68 -15.35 12.27
N PHE A 69 -13.55 -14.61 11.17
CA PHE A 69 -12.61 -13.48 11.10
C PHE A 69 -13.12 -12.33 10.22
N TYR A 70 -13.97 -12.58 9.22
CA TYR A 70 -14.46 -11.51 8.35
C TYR A 70 -15.20 -10.41 9.12
N ALA A 71 -16.07 -10.77 10.06
CA ALA A 71 -16.79 -9.77 10.86
C ALA A 71 -15.83 -8.81 11.62
N ALA A 72 -14.70 -9.33 12.12
CA ALA A 72 -13.69 -8.51 12.76
C ALA A 72 -12.89 -7.69 11.73
N ALA A 73 -12.50 -8.31 10.61
CA ALA A 73 -11.73 -7.68 9.54
C ALA A 73 -12.47 -6.54 8.83
N GLU A 74 -13.81 -6.60 8.78
CA GLU A 74 -14.67 -5.58 8.17
C GLU A 74 -15.01 -4.43 9.13
N LYS A 75 -14.71 -4.55 10.43
CA LYS A 75 -15.10 -3.57 11.46
C LYS A 75 -14.54 -2.17 11.19
N ASP A 76 -13.30 -2.10 10.72
CA ASP A 76 -12.63 -0.83 10.44
C ASP A 76 -12.97 -0.25 9.06
N GLY A 77 -13.74 -0.98 8.24
CA GLY A 77 -14.02 -0.61 6.85
C GLY A 77 -12.84 -0.83 5.92
N ALA A 78 -13.02 -0.42 4.66
CA ALA A 78 -12.01 -0.53 3.63
C ALA A 78 -11.06 0.67 3.67
N CYS A 79 -9.79 0.42 3.95
CA CYS A 79 -8.73 1.43 3.84
C CYS A 79 -8.10 1.36 2.46
N PHE A 80 -7.98 2.51 1.80
CA PHE A 80 -7.33 2.63 0.50
C PHE A 80 -6.43 3.85 0.44
N ARG A 81 -5.50 3.78 -0.50
CA ARG A 81 -4.53 4.84 -0.79
C ARG A 81 -4.79 5.36 -2.18
N LEU A 82 -4.57 6.66 -2.36
CA LEU A 82 -4.59 7.32 -3.65
C LEU A 82 -3.17 7.33 -4.20
N ILE A 83 -3.02 6.88 -5.45
CA ILE A 83 -1.77 6.94 -6.18
C ILE A 83 -2.00 7.51 -7.57
N ALA A 84 -0.95 8.04 -8.21
CA ALA A 84 -1.05 8.59 -9.56
C ALA A 84 -1.44 7.49 -10.57
N SER A 85 -2.34 7.82 -11.48
CA SER A 85 -2.65 6.96 -12.62
C SER A 85 -1.61 7.08 -13.73
N ASN A 86 -1.52 6.06 -14.57
CA ASN A 86 -0.68 6.07 -15.79
C ASN A 86 -1.11 7.13 -16.80
N ARG A 87 -2.32 7.66 -16.63
CA ARG A 87 -2.89 8.75 -17.43
C ARG A 87 -2.41 10.12 -16.98
N LYS A 88 -1.79 10.23 -15.80
CA LYS A 88 -1.34 11.49 -15.24
C LYS A 88 0.08 11.78 -15.76
N ASP A 89 0.21 12.80 -16.60
CA ASP A 89 1.48 13.19 -17.23
C ASP A 89 2.57 13.50 -16.20
N MET A 90 2.19 14.14 -15.08
CA MET A 90 3.07 14.49 -13.98
C MET A 90 2.51 13.92 -12.67
N PRO A 91 3.10 12.85 -12.10
CA PRO A 91 2.58 12.17 -10.92
C PRO A 91 3.01 12.91 -9.64
N VAL A 92 2.65 14.19 -9.58
CA VAL A 92 2.95 15.09 -8.46
C VAL A 92 1.68 15.77 -7.97
N ILE A 93 1.72 16.24 -6.73
CA ILE A 93 0.68 17.06 -6.11
C ILE A 93 1.33 18.35 -5.64
N VAL A 94 0.65 19.48 -5.87
CA VAL A 94 1.06 20.78 -5.37
C VAL A 94 0.27 21.08 -4.09
N ARG A 95 0.96 21.33 -2.99
CA ARG A 95 0.37 21.89 -1.77
C ARG A 95 0.84 23.32 -1.60
N TYR A 96 -0.07 24.19 -1.21
CA TYR A 96 0.24 25.56 -0.84
C TYR A 96 0.36 25.64 0.68
N ASP A 97 1.43 26.22 1.17
CA ASP A 97 1.58 26.53 2.58
C ASP A 97 0.69 27.74 2.97
N GLN A 98 0.74 28.13 4.25
CA GLN A 98 0.03 29.30 4.79
C GLN A 98 0.44 30.63 4.12
N HIS A 99 1.61 30.70 3.49
CA HIS A 99 2.13 31.85 2.76
C HIS A 99 1.84 31.78 1.25
N ARG A 100 1.07 30.76 0.81
CA ARG A 100 0.77 30.47 -0.60
C ARG A 100 2.01 30.14 -1.45
N ILE A 101 3.08 29.67 -0.83
CA ILE A 101 4.24 29.16 -1.54
C ILE A 101 3.92 27.71 -1.97
N PRO A 102 3.98 27.40 -3.27
CA PRO A 102 3.72 26.05 -3.75
C PRO A 102 4.89 25.13 -3.41
N THR A 103 4.60 24.02 -2.75
CA THR A 103 5.50 22.88 -2.60
C THR A 103 4.98 21.72 -3.42
N VAL A 104 5.82 21.18 -4.29
CA VAL A 104 5.51 20.05 -5.16
C VAL A 104 5.93 18.76 -4.46
N PHE A 105 5.06 17.76 -4.41
CA PHE A 105 5.33 16.47 -3.80
C PHE A 105 5.09 15.33 -4.78
N ALA A 106 5.91 14.29 -4.73
CA ALA A 106 5.71 13.08 -5.53
C ALA A 106 4.52 12.25 -5.02
N LEU A 107 3.73 11.68 -5.93
CA LEU A 107 2.55 10.86 -5.62
C LEU A 107 2.77 9.35 -5.83
N GLU A 108 3.85 8.95 -6.50
CA GLU A 108 4.09 7.54 -6.81
C GLU A 108 4.43 6.70 -5.56
N GLY A 109 4.04 5.42 -5.54
CA GLY A 109 4.36 4.43 -4.49
C GLY A 109 3.14 3.93 -3.70
N ILE A 110 3.10 2.63 -3.40
CA ILE A 110 2.03 1.98 -2.63
C ILE A 110 2.32 2.07 -1.13
N ALA A 111 3.57 1.81 -0.73
CA ALA A 111 4.02 1.98 0.65
C ALA A 111 4.34 3.45 0.94
N PRO A 112 3.99 3.95 2.14
CA PRO A 112 4.16 5.37 2.49
C PRO A 112 5.65 5.69 2.70
N ASP A 113 6.43 4.70 3.09
CA ASP A 113 7.84 4.80 3.45
C ASP A 113 8.74 4.15 2.39
N ASP A 114 8.22 3.88 1.17
CA ASP A 114 9.04 3.27 0.12
C ASP A 114 10.20 4.20 -0.23
N PRO A 115 11.46 3.82 0.06
CA PRO A 115 12.63 4.63 -0.29
C PRO A 115 12.82 4.77 -1.79
N LEU A 116 12.12 3.96 -2.59
CA LEU A 116 12.17 3.94 -4.05
C LEU A 116 11.17 4.90 -4.71
N ARG A 117 10.46 5.73 -3.92
CA ARG A 117 9.67 6.85 -4.44
C ARG A 117 10.55 7.75 -5.27
N LEU A 118 10.34 7.73 -6.58
CA LEU A 118 11.03 8.61 -7.48
C LEU A 118 10.54 10.04 -7.29
N VAL A 119 11.48 10.88 -6.94
CA VAL A 119 11.30 12.33 -6.90
C VAL A 119 11.45 12.84 -8.33
N LEU A 120 10.33 13.10 -9.01
CA LEU A 120 10.39 13.84 -10.27
C LEU A 120 10.92 15.25 -10.02
N PHE A 121 11.81 15.72 -10.90
CA PHE A 121 12.42 17.06 -10.94
C PHE A 121 11.82 18.10 -9.99
N GLY A 122 12.48 18.33 -8.85
CA GLY A 122 12.12 19.39 -7.89
C GLY A 122 10.93 19.10 -6.99
N ALA A 123 10.25 17.96 -7.13
CA ALA A 123 9.31 17.47 -6.13
C ALA A 123 10.05 17.13 -4.83
N LYS A 124 9.34 17.12 -3.71
CA LYS A 124 9.84 16.60 -2.43
C LYS A 124 9.16 15.27 -2.14
N ASN A 125 9.84 14.42 -1.37
CA ASN A 125 9.15 13.31 -0.72
C ASN A 125 8.22 13.88 0.37
N PRO A 126 6.99 13.37 0.51
CA PRO A 126 6.15 13.71 1.66
C PRO A 126 6.92 13.33 2.93
N PRO A 127 7.03 14.21 3.94
CA PRO A 127 7.54 13.78 5.24
C PRO A 127 6.60 12.70 5.80
N PRO A 128 7.11 11.62 6.42
CA PRO A 128 6.28 10.52 6.94
C PRO A 128 5.22 10.99 7.93
N SER A 129 5.52 12.05 8.69
CA SER A 129 4.62 12.71 9.65
C SER A 129 3.49 13.52 8.98
N THR A 130 3.65 13.90 7.71
CA THR A 130 2.72 14.79 7.00
C THR A 130 2.48 14.31 5.55
N PRO A 131 1.85 13.13 5.37
CA PRO A 131 1.59 12.60 4.04
C PRO A 131 0.70 13.53 3.21
N VAL A 132 1.00 13.61 1.92
CA VAL A 132 0.40 14.58 0.99
C VAL A 132 -1.06 14.26 0.67
N LEU A 133 -1.37 12.97 0.58
CA LEU A 133 -2.74 12.47 0.62
C LEU A 133 -2.85 11.47 1.77
N PRO A 134 -3.76 11.70 2.73
CA PRO A 134 -4.01 10.71 3.75
C PRO A 134 -4.66 9.46 3.14
N ALA A 135 -4.42 8.31 3.77
CA ALA A 135 -5.21 7.12 3.46
C ALA A 135 -6.68 7.39 3.77
N LEU A 136 -7.59 6.77 3.02
CA LEU A 136 -9.02 6.97 3.16
C LEU A 136 -9.67 5.69 3.67
N VAL A 137 -10.51 5.83 4.68
CA VAL A 137 -11.28 4.73 5.25
C VAL A 137 -12.75 4.95 4.91
N ALA A 138 -13.29 4.04 4.09
CA ALA A 138 -14.69 4.02 3.71
C ALA A 138 -15.45 2.93 4.47
N PRO A 139 -16.71 3.18 4.86
CA PRO A 139 -17.56 2.19 5.54
C PRO A 139 -18.15 1.18 4.55
N VAL A 140 -17.32 0.69 3.65
CA VAL A 140 -17.64 -0.33 2.65
C VAL A 140 -16.84 -1.57 2.95
N SER A 141 -17.28 -2.69 2.40
CA SER A 141 -16.56 -3.94 2.60
C SER A 141 -15.21 -3.92 1.89
N MET A 142 -14.16 -4.34 2.60
CA MET A 142 -12.83 -4.48 2.01
C MET A 142 -12.81 -5.58 0.95
N ASN A 143 -13.54 -6.68 1.16
CA ASN A 143 -13.65 -7.72 0.14
C ASN A 143 -14.27 -7.20 -1.16
N LEU A 144 -15.29 -6.34 -1.05
CA LEU A 144 -15.90 -5.69 -2.21
C LEU A 144 -14.89 -4.78 -2.92
N LEU A 145 -14.08 -4.03 -2.16
CA LEU A 145 -13.03 -3.19 -2.72
C LEU A 145 -11.98 -4.01 -3.47
N ILE A 146 -11.49 -5.09 -2.84
CA ILE A 146 -10.52 -6.03 -3.43
C ILE A 146 -11.06 -6.59 -4.75
N TRP A 147 -12.32 -7.05 -4.75
CA TRP A 147 -12.97 -7.54 -5.97
C TRP A 147 -13.09 -6.46 -7.04
N ALA A 148 -13.54 -5.25 -6.69
CA ALA A 148 -13.76 -4.17 -7.65
C ALA A 148 -12.46 -3.66 -8.31
N MET A 149 -11.31 -3.97 -7.70
CA MET A 149 -10.02 -3.39 -8.07
C MET A 149 -9.02 -4.40 -8.60
N SER A 150 -9.29 -5.70 -8.52
CA SER A 150 -8.36 -6.77 -8.89
C SER A 150 -7.67 -6.53 -10.25
N ASP A 151 -8.46 -6.15 -11.25
CA ASP A 151 -7.98 -5.99 -12.63
C ASP A 151 -7.19 -4.70 -12.84
N ARG A 152 -7.20 -3.79 -11.87
CA ARG A 152 -6.59 -2.45 -11.95
C ARG A 152 -5.31 -2.30 -11.13
N LEU A 153 -4.96 -3.32 -10.34
CA LEU A 153 -3.77 -3.27 -9.49
C LEU A 153 -2.48 -3.38 -10.30
N ARG A 154 -2.46 -4.18 -11.38
CA ARG A 154 -1.26 -4.35 -12.19
C ARG A 154 -0.99 -3.08 -13.02
N ARG A 155 0.26 -2.62 -12.96
CA ARG A 155 0.72 -1.44 -13.70
C ARG A 155 1.53 -1.83 -14.92
N SER A 156 1.24 -1.20 -16.05
CA SER A 156 2.03 -1.30 -17.29
C SER A 156 2.86 -0.03 -17.50
N PRO A 157 3.86 -0.03 -18.40
CA PRO A 157 4.48 1.22 -18.86
C PRO A 157 3.40 2.25 -19.27
N PRO A 158 3.59 3.56 -19.01
CA PRO A 158 4.87 4.23 -18.70
C PRO A 158 5.25 4.30 -17.21
N SER A 159 4.54 3.63 -16.29
CA SER A 159 4.87 3.70 -14.86
C SER A 159 6.30 3.27 -14.55
N HIS A 160 6.89 3.89 -13.53
CA HIS A 160 8.23 3.53 -13.06
C HIS A 160 8.33 2.05 -12.65
N ALA A 161 9.50 1.44 -12.86
CA ALA A 161 9.73 0.01 -12.63
C ALA A 161 9.43 -0.41 -11.18
N ASN A 162 9.81 0.41 -10.20
CA ASN A 162 9.59 0.11 -8.78
C ASN A 162 8.09 0.10 -8.44
N LEU A 163 7.34 1.12 -8.88
CA LEU A 163 5.88 1.14 -8.71
C LEU A 163 5.22 -0.07 -9.40
N ARG A 164 5.68 -0.45 -10.60
CA ARG A 164 5.18 -1.66 -11.26
C ARG A 164 5.44 -2.92 -10.45
N HIS A 165 6.61 -3.00 -9.81
CA HIS A 165 6.98 -4.11 -8.95
C HIS A 165 6.11 -4.18 -7.69
N GLU A 166 5.97 -3.08 -6.93
CA GLU A 166 5.10 -3.02 -5.75
C GLU A 166 3.66 -3.37 -6.10
N ALA A 167 3.15 -2.80 -7.20
CA ALA A 167 1.79 -3.02 -7.67
C ALA A 167 1.56 -4.46 -8.11
N SER A 168 2.57 -5.09 -8.70
CA SER A 168 2.56 -6.52 -9.04
C SER A 168 2.53 -7.41 -7.79
N ILE A 169 3.25 -7.05 -6.73
CA ILE A 169 3.22 -7.79 -5.45
C ILE A 169 1.83 -7.71 -4.83
N LEU A 170 1.26 -6.51 -4.73
CA LEU A 170 -0.10 -6.34 -4.18
C LEU A 170 -1.14 -7.09 -5.03
N ALA A 171 -1.01 -7.04 -6.36
CA ALA A 171 -1.86 -7.79 -7.27
C ALA A 171 -1.76 -9.30 -7.00
N GLN A 172 -0.55 -9.85 -6.80
CA GLN A 172 -0.39 -11.27 -6.46
C GLN A 172 -1.05 -11.65 -5.13
N PHE A 173 -0.97 -10.79 -4.11
CA PHE A 173 -1.69 -11.01 -2.84
C PHE A 173 -3.21 -11.07 -3.06
N VAL A 174 -3.73 -10.15 -3.87
CA VAL A 174 -5.15 -10.10 -4.21
C VAL A 174 -5.56 -11.30 -5.05
N ASP A 175 -4.78 -11.68 -6.06
CA ASP A 175 -5.05 -12.85 -6.91
C ASP A 175 -5.17 -14.12 -6.04
N LEU A 176 -4.23 -14.36 -5.13
CA LEU A 176 -4.30 -15.51 -4.21
C LEU A 176 -5.52 -15.45 -3.29
N LEU A 177 -5.87 -14.27 -2.78
CA LEU A 177 -7.06 -14.11 -1.94
C LEU A 177 -8.34 -14.42 -2.72
N LEU A 178 -8.43 -13.99 -3.98
CA LEU A 178 -9.53 -14.34 -4.87
C LEU A 178 -9.58 -15.85 -5.13
N GLU A 179 -8.45 -16.50 -5.36
CA GLU A 179 -8.38 -17.96 -5.51
C GLU A 179 -8.95 -18.69 -4.27
N PHE A 180 -8.62 -18.24 -3.05
CA PHE A 180 -9.24 -18.76 -1.82
C PHE A 180 -10.77 -18.59 -1.80
N TRP A 181 -11.29 -17.52 -2.41
CA TRP A 181 -12.73 -17.25 -2.48
C TRP A 181 -13.49 -18.21 -3.37
N PHE A 182 -12.81 -18.84 -4.33
CA PHE A 182 -13.41 -19.81 -5.25
C PHE A 182 -13.25 -21.27 -4.79
N ILE A 183 -12.58 -21.54 -3.68
CA ILE A 183 -12.53 -22.87 -3.08
C ILE A 183 -13.96 -23.33 -2.73
N ASN A 184 -14.29 -24.55 -3.15
CA ASN A 184 -15.55 -25.21 -2.85
C ASN A 184 -15.31 -26.65 -2.36
N ASP A 185 -16.37 -27.36 -2.01
CA ASP A 185 -16.25 -28.71 -1.44
C ASP A 185 -15.73 -29.77 -2.43
N LYS A 186 -15.70 -29.45 -3.72
CA LYS A 186 -15.15 -30.30 -4.79
C LYS A 186 -13.70 -29.97 -5.13
N THR A 187 -13.13 -28.88 -4.59
CA THR A 187 -11.73 -28.53 -4.81
C THR A 187 -10.84 -29.61 -4.18
N PRO A 188 -9.92 -30.24 -4.95
CA PRO A 188 -9.00 -31.25 -4.44
C PRO A 188 -8.15 -30.73 -3.28
N ALA A 189 -7.89 -31.59 -2.28
CA ALA A 189 -7.05 -31.23 -1.13
C ALA A 189 -5.61 -30.85 -1.55
N ALA A 190 -5.09 -31.46 -2.62
CA ALA A 190 -3.79 -31.13 -3.18
C ALA A 190 -3.75 -29.68 -3.71
N ASP A 191 -4.75 -29.27 -4.47
CA ASP A 191 -4.87 -27.91 -5.01
C ASP A 191 -4.98 -26.86 -3.89
N VAL A 192 -5.73 -27.18 -2.82
CA VAL A 192 -5.82 -26.32 -1.63
C VAL A 192 -4.47 -26.22 -0.93
N ALA A 193 -3.74 -27.33 -0.77
CA ALA A 193 -2.42 -27.34 -0.15
C ALA A 193 -1.39 -26.56 -0.98
N GLU A 194 -1.45 -26.65 -2.32
CA GLU A 194 -0.62 -25.85 -3.22
C GLU A 194 -0.91 -24.35 -3.07
N LEU A 195 -2.19 -23.97 -3.04
CA LEU A 195 -2.60 -22.57 -2.86
C LEU A 195 -2.14 -22.01 -1.50
N VAL A 196 -2.28 -22.80 -0.42
CA VAL A 196 -1.71 -22.50 0.90
C VAL A 196 -0.19 -22.31 0.81
N GLY A 197 0.52 -23.22 0.13
CA GLY A 197 1.96 -23.12 -0.09
C GLY A 197 2.37 -21.81 -0.79
N ARG A 198 1.69 -21.46 -1.88
CA ARG A 198 1.93 -20.18 -2.59
C ARG A 198 1.68 -18.96 -1.72
N ALA A 199 0.60 -18.96 -0.95
CA ALA A 199 0.28 -17.88 -0.01
C ALA A 199 1.35 -17.72 1.07
N ARG A 200 1.83 -18.83 1.63
CA ARG A 200 2.92 -18.80 2.63
C ARG A 200 4.19 -18.20 2.06
N VAL A 201 4.62 -18.64 0.87
CA VAL A 201 5.82 -18.11 0.20
C VAL A 201 5.68 -16.60 -0.04
N LEU A 202 4.56 -16.17 -0.60
CA LEU A 202 4.35 -14.75 -0.92
C LEU A 202 4.34 -13.87 0.34
N VAL A 203 3.67 -14.30 1.42
CA VAL A 203 3.67 -13.57 2.70
C VAL A 203 5.07 -13.55 3.33
N GLN A 204 5.82 -14.64 3.23
CA GLN A 204 7.18 -14.72 3.77
C GLN A 204 8.15 -13.78 3.04
N GLU A 205 8.04 -13.68 1.72
CA GLU A 205 8.94 -12.87 0.88
C GLU A 205 8.57 -11.38 0.89
N HIS A 206 7.27 -11.07 0.90
CA HIS A 206 6.78 -9.70 0.65
C HIS A 206 5.84 -9.15 1.72
N GLY A 207 5.45 -9.95 2.72
CA GLY A 207 4.59 -9.48 3.81
C GLY A 207 5.33 -8.59 4.82
N GLY A 208 6.66 -8.68 4.89
CA GLY A 208 7.45 -8.00 5.92
C GLY A 208 7.60 -8.83 7.20
N PRO A 209 8.45 -8.39 8.15
CA PRO A 209 8.92 -9.22 9.26
C PRO A 209 7.81 -9.61 10.24
N GLU A 210 6.86 -8.70 10.48
CA GLU A 210 5.72 -8.96 11.36
C GLU A 210 4.81 -10.08 10.82
N TRP A 211 4.42 -9.98 9.55
CA TRP A 211 3.55 -10.96 8.91
C TRP A 211 4.25 -12.31 8.72
N ALA A 212 5.55 -12.31 8.39
CA ALA A 212 6.37 -13.53 8.37
C ALA A 212 6.42 -14.21 9.75
N GLN A 213 6.54 -13.44 10.84
CA GLN A 213 6.50 -14.00 12.19
C GLN A 213 5.13 -14.61 12.50
N GLN A 214 4.02 -13.93 12.17
CA GLN A 214 2.68 -14.49 12.37
C GLN A 214 2.47 -15.77 11.57
N LEU A 215 2.93 -15.81 10.32
CA LEU A 215 2.86 -16.98 9.46
C LEU A 215 3.63 -18.18 10.05
N SER A 216 4.78 -17.94 10.69
CA SER A 216 5.55 -18.99 11.36
C SER A 216 4.83 -19.60 12.58
N ARG A 217 3.89 -18.86 13.18
CA ARG A 217 3.11 -19.23 14.37
C ARG A 217 1.64 -19.49 14.04
N LEU A 218 1.31 -19.73 12.77
CA LEU A 218 -0.07 -19.76 12.30
C LEU A 218 -0.96 -20.79 13.02
N ALA A 219 -0.37 -21.90 13.45
CA ALA A 219 -1.05 -22.97 14.19
C ALA A 219 -1.51 -22.52 15.60
N THR A 220 -0.84 -21.54 16.22
CA THR A 220 -1.10 -21.12 17.60
C THR A 220 -1.66 -19.71 17.72
N VAL A 221 -1.57 -18.89 16.66
CA VAL A 221 -2.12 -17.53 16.65
C VAL A 221 -3.63 -17.56 16.46
N ASP A 222 -4.35 -16.73 17.20
CA ASP A 222 -5.79 -16.57 17.04
C ASP A 222 -6.12 -15.64 15.87
N TYR A 223 -7.27 -15.88 15.21
CA TYR A 223 -7.76 -15.02 14.14
C TYR A 223 -7.86 -13.55 14.55
N SER A 224 -8.28 -13.28 15.79
CA SER A 224 -8.39 -11.90 16.29
C SER A 224 -7.05 -11.18 16.33
N ASP A 225 -5.97 -11.90 16.60
CA ASP A 225 -4.64 -11.30 16.72
C ASP A 225 -4.06 -11.01 15.33
N ILE A 226 -4.32 -11.88 14.35
CA ILE A 226 -4.02 -11.61 12.93
C ILE A 226 -4.70 -10.31 12.48
N ILE A 227 -5.99 -10.14 12.80
CA ILE A 227 -6.74 -8.95 12.39
C ILE A 227 -6.27 -7.69 13.14
N LYS A 228 -5.98 -7.79 14.44
CA LYS A 228 -5.51 -6.64 15.26
C LYS A 228 -4.12 -6.14 14.88
N ALA A 229 -3.31 -6.97 14.22
CA ALA A 229 -2.00 -6.58 13.73
C ALA A 229 -2.06 -5.65 12.51
N VAL A 230 -3.25 -5.43 11.93
CA VAL A 230 -3.42 -4.40 10.91
C VAL A 230 -3.23 -3.02 11.55
N ALA A 231 -2.05 -2.43 11.37
CA ALA A 231 -1.83 -1.01 11.64
C ALA A 231 -2.36 -0.18 10.48
N LEU A 232 -3.48 0.53 10.69
CA LEU A 232 -3.91 1.58 9.77
C LEU A 232 -3.07 2.84 10.00
N PRO A 233 -2.81 3.66 8.96
CA PRO A 233 -2.09 4.91 9.13
C PRO A 233 -2.81 5.83 10.13
N ASP A 234 -2.07 6.40 11.09
CA ASP A 234 -2.64 7.28 12.14
C ASP A 234 -3.38 8.50 11.57
N ASN A 235 -2.97 8.94 10.39
CA ASN A 235 -3.52 10.09 9.69
C ASN A 235 -4.65 9.71 8.69
N ALA A 236 -5.13 8.46 8.71
CA ALA A 236 -6.15 8.01 7.79
C ALA A 236 -7.49 8.74 8.03
N LEU A 237 -8.04 9.36 6.99
CA LEU A 237 -9.32 10.04 7.08
C LEU A 237 -10.47 9.04 7.01
N ARG A 238 -11.30 9.02 8.05
CA ARG A 238 -12.52 8.21 8.06
C ARG A 238 -13.69 9.00 7.54
N SER A 239 -14.36 8.45 6.53
CA SER A 239 -15.58 9.04 5.96
C SER A 239 -16.81 8.93 6.88
N GLN A 240 -16.66 8.41 8.10
CA GLN A 240 -17.67 8.48 9.17
C GLN A 240 -17.42 9.59 10.20
N ASP A 241 -16.17 9.99 10.47
CA ASP A 241 -15.81 10.98 11.52
C ASP A 241 -16.34 12.39 11.22
N PRO A 242 -16.98 13.10 12.17
CA PRO A 242 -17.50 14.44 11.91
C PRO A 242 -16.39 15.36 11.33
N PRO A 243 -16.75 16.32 10.43
CA PRO A 243 -15.76 17.24 9.91
C PRO A 243 -15.09 17.99 11.07
N PRO A 244 -13.78 18.26 11.01
CA PRO A 244 -13.12 19.03 12.04
C PRO A 244 -13.82 20.38 12.19
N THR A 245 -14.04 20.77 13.44
CA THR A 245 -14.53 22.11 13.79
C THR A 245 -13.58 23.18 13.22
N PRO A 246 -14.05 24.43 13.01
CA PRO A 246 -13.17 25.51 12.57
C PRO A 246 -11.91 25.66 13.45
N GLU A 247 -12.06 25.47 14.76
CA GLU A 247 -10.98 25.52 15.74
C GLU A 247 -10.00 24.36 15.57
N GLU A 248 -10.50 23.12 15.45
CA GLU A 248 -9.66 21.95 15.14
C GLU A 248 -8.97 22.09 13.79
N ARG A 249 -9.63 22.70 12.80
CA ARG A 249 -9.05 22.94 11.48
C ARG A 249 -7.88 23.93 11.56
N VAL A 250 -8.00 24.98 12.35
CA VAL A 250 -6.88 25.93 12.60
C VAL A 250 -5.73 25.19 13.29
N LEU A 251 -6.01 24.42 14.34
CA LEU A 251 -5.00 23.62 15.04
C LEU A 251 -4.31 22.58 14.13
N MET A 252 -5.06 21.92 13.26
CA MET A 252 -4.52 20.98 12.27
C MET A 252 -3.64 21.68 11.23
N LEU A 253 -4.03 22.88 10.78
CA LEU A 253 -3.23 23.68 9.86
C LEU A 253 -1.95 24.21 10.53
N GLU A 254 -2.05 24.65 11.78
CA GLU A 254 -0.90 25.09 12.59
C GLU A 254 0.06 23.94 12.89
N ALA A 255 -0.45 22.75 13.23
CA ALA A 255 0.37 21.56 13.44
C ALA A 255 1.09 21.11 12.16
N ALA A 256 0.38 21.14 11.02
CA ALA A 256 0.98 20.84 9.73
C ALA A 256 2.03 21.89 9.32
N ALA A 257 1.81 23.16 9.64
CA ALA A 257 2.80 24.21 9.42
C ALA A 257 4.03 24.01 10.33
N ALA A 258 3.84 23.78 11.62
CA ALA A 258 4.92 23.55 12.59
C ALA A 258 5.80 22.34 12.25
N ALA A 259 5.21 21.25 11.77
CA ALA A 259 5.95 20.08 11.30
C ALA A 259 6.83 20.37 10.08
N THR A 260 6.51 21.40 9.29
CA THR A 260 7.29 21.81 8.12
C THR A 260 8.51 22.65 8.52
N TYR A 261 8.47 23.35 9.67
CA TYR A 261 9.56 24.19 10.16
C TYR A 261 10.55 23.45 11.10
N SER A 262 10.22 22.24 11.55
CA SER A 262 11.05 21.46 12.48
C SER A 262 12.20 20.70 11.80
N ASP A 263 12.19 20.55 10.47
CA ASP A 263 13.27 19.88 9.71
C ASP A 263 14.30 20.87 9.12
N ASP A 264 14.08 22.18 9.29
CA ASP A 264 14.97 23.26 8.82
C ASP A 264 15.87 23.83 9.95
N GLU A 265 15.85 23.27 11.16
CA GLU A 265 16.92 23.55 12.14
C GLU A 265 18.12 22.69 11.80
N ASP A 266 19.07 23.32 11.11
CA ASP A 266 20.47 22.92 10.97
C ASP A 266 20.97 22.20 12.24
N ALA A 267 20.96 20.87 12.22
CA ALA A 267 21.88 20.11 13.04
C ALA A 267 23.27 20.43 12.49
N ASP A 268 23.96 21.37 13.14
CA ASP A 268 25.39 21.67 12.98
C ASP A 268 26.19 20.36 13.02
N LEU A 269 26.31 19.69 11.87
CA LEU A 269 27.24 18.61 11.67
C LEU A 269 28.62 19.26 11.60
N PRO A 270 29.61 18.79 12.40
CA PRO A 270 30.96 19.32 12.31
C PRO A 270 31.47 19.15 10.87
N PRO A 271 32.18 20.16 10.32
CA PRO A 271 32.62 20.13 8.93
C PRO A 271 33.48 18.89 8.70
N LEU A 272 32.98 17.98 7.87
CA LEU A 272 33.74 16.83 7.40
C LEU A 272 34.76 17.33 6.37
N ASP A 273 36.02 17.40 6.81
CA ASP A 273 37.17 17.74 5.98
C ASP A 273 37.49 16.54 5.07
N PHE A 274 36.96 16.56 3.85
CA PHE A 274 37.28 15.55 2.84
C PHE A 274 38.53 16.01 2.07
N PRO A 275 39.64 15.27 2.11
CA PRO A 275 40.81 15.61 1.30
C PRO A 275 40.46 15.49 -0.19
N GLU A 276 40.71 16.57 -0.94
CA GLU A 276 40.50 16.62 -2.39
C GLU A 276 41.25 15.48 -3.10
N PRO A 277 40.63 14.82 -4.11
CA PRO A 277 41.35 13.88 -4.93
C PRO A 277 42.30 14.64 -5.86
N ASN A 278 43.61 14.47 -5.64
CA ASN A 278 44.67 14.86 -6.57
C ASN A 278 44.44 14.16 -7.92
N LEU A 279 43.75 14.82 -8.86
CA LEU A 279 43.68 14.40 -10.25
C LEU A 279 44.91 14.95 -10.99
N PRO A 280 45.74 14.08 -11.60
CA PRO A 280 46.89 14.54 -12.37
C PRO A 280 46.45 15.33 -13.59
N SER A 281 47.02 16.52 -13.75
CA SER A 281 46.79 17.42 -14.88
C SER A 281 47.46 16.90 -16.15
N GLN A 282 46.90 15.88 -16.81
CA GLN A 282 47.23 15.52 -18.19
C GLN A 282 46.32 14.39 -18.72
N LEU A 283 45.30 14.76 -19.49
CA LEU A 283 44.84 13.97 -20.65
C LEU A 283 43.91 14.87 -21.48
N GLY A 284 44.53 15.53 -22.46
CA GLY A 284 43.83 16.34 -23.45
C GLY A 284 43.01 15.49 -24.41
N SER A 285 42.06 16.18 -25.03
CA SER A 285 41.51 15.91 -26.37
C SER A 285 41.01 14.49 -26.65
N VAL A 286 39.71 14.29 -26.53
CA VAL A 286 39.00 13.21 -27.25
C VAL A 286 38.23 13.83 -28.43
N PRO A 287 38.27 13.24 -29.65
CA PRO A 287 37.84 13.90 -30.87
C PRO A 287 36.33 13.91 -31.06
N SER A 288 35.82 15.01 -31.60
CA SER A 288 34.49 15.12 -32.19
C SER A 288 34.38 14.29 -33.46
N HIS A 289 33.59 13.22 -33.45
CA HIS A 289 33.13 12.57 -34.68
C HIS A 289 31.70 13.01 -35.02
N PRO A 290 31.42 13.36 -36.29
CA PRO A 290 30.08 13.76 -36.73
C PRO A 290 29.19 12.53 -36.91
N LEU A 291 27.92 12.67 -36.51
CA LEU A 291 26.86 11.71 -36.80
C LEU A 291 26.56 11.72 -38.30
N THR A 292 26.88 10.63 -38.99
CA THR A 292 26.46 10.42 -40.38
C THR A 292 25.00 9.99 -40.40
N THR A 293 24.17 10.82 -41.03
CA THR A 293 22.82 10.49 -41.49
C THR A 293 22.95 9.67 -42.78
N ALA A 294 22.50 8.42 -42.75
CA ALA A 294 22.18 7.64 -43.95
C ALA A 294 21.22 6.50 -43.61
N ALA A 295 19.94 6.86 -43.53
CA ALA A 295 18.86 6.14 -44.18
C ALA A 295 17.92 7.20 -44.75
N LEU A 296 18.29 7.61 -45.98
CA LEU A 296 17.72 8.58 -46.92
C LEU A 296 17.75 10.07 -46.52
#